data_AF-A0A091N038-F1
#
_entry.id   AF-A0A091N038-F1
#
_cell.length_a   1.000
_cell.length_b   1.000
_cell.length_c   1.000
_cell.angle_alpha   90.00
_cell.angle_beta   90.00
_cell.angle_gamma   90.00
#
_symmetry.space_group_name_H-M   'P 1'
#
loop_
_entity.id
_entity.type
_entity.pdbx_description
1 polymer ?
#
loop_
_entity_poly.entity_id
_entity_poly.type
_entity_poly.pdbx_seq_one_letter_code
_entity_poly.pdbx_strand_id
1 'polypeptide(L)'
;LPGVTYSDTVSATEPCKPCTQCVGLQSMSAPCVESDDAVCRCAYGFSGLMFPCQESQDTVCEECPEGTFSNEANFVDPCLPCTTCEENEVMVKECTAISDAECR
;
A
#
# COMPACT_ATOMS: atom_id res chain seq x y z
N LEU A 1 -13.39 10.95 19.26
CA LEU A 1 -12.93 10.11 18.12
C LEU A 1 -11.65 10.77 17.63
N PRO A 2 -10.54 10.05 17.41
CA PRO A 2 -9.26 10.67 17.10
C PRO A 2 -9.34 11.51 15.81
N GLY A 3 -8.46 12.50 15.70
CA GLY A 3 -8.41 13.61 14.75
C GLY A 3 -9.09 13.40 13.40
N VAL A 4 -10.13 14.19 13.14
CA VAL A 4 -10.76 14.32 11.82
C VAL A 4 -10.03 15.32 10.91
N THR A 5 -9.08 16.06 11.47
CA THR A 5 -8.33 17.12 10.80
C THR A 5 -6.88 17.19 11.27
N TYR A 6 -5.99 17.70 10.41
CA TYR A 6 -4.57 17.95 10.68
C TYR A 6 -4.14 19.34 10.18
N SER A 7 -2.96 19.80 10.60
CA SER A 7 -2.31 21.02 10.11
C SER A 7 -0.80 20.83 10.04
N ASP A 8 -0.25 20.90 8.84
CA ASP A 8 1.19 20.89 8.54
C ASP A 8 1.88 22.24 8.87
N THR A 9 1.11 23.27 9.22
CA THR A 9 1.60 24.57 9.66
C THR A 9 1.13 24.89 11.08
N VAL A 10 2.01 25.53 11.86
CA VAL A 10 1.65 26.03 13.20
C VAL A 10 1.03 27.42 13.03
N SER A 11 -0.29 27.46 12.87
CA SER A 11 -1.04 28.69 12.64
C SER A 11 -2.33 28.72 13.47
N ALA A 12 -2.65 29.88 14.03
CA ALA A 12 -3.89 30.10 14.79
C ALA A 12 -5.06 30.58 13.90
N THR A 13 -4.78 30.91 12.64
CA THR A 13 -5.75 31.50 11.70
C THR A 13 -6.04 30.61 10.52
N GLU A 14 -5.13 29.69 10.18
CA GLU A 14 -5.37 28.74 9.08
C GLU A 14 -6.31 27.62 9.55
N PRO A 15 -7.34 27.29 8.75
CA PRO A 15 -8.23 26.18 9.08
C PRO A 15 -7.48 24.85 8.95
N CYS A 16 -7.76 23.91 9.85
CA CYS A 16 -7.22 22.57 9.76
C CYS A 16 -7.77 21.85 8.51
N LYS A 17 -6.92 21.07 7.86
CA LYS A 17 -7.27 20.25 6.70
C LYS A 17 -7.96 18.97 7.17
N PRO A 18 -8.97 18.46 6.45
CA PRO A 18 -9.55 17.16 6.77
C PRO A 18 -8.53 16.04 6.54
N CYS A 19 -8.53 15.03 7.40
CA CYS A 19 -7.68 13.85 7.21
C CYS A 19 -8.10 13.04 5.99
N THR A 20 -7.11 12.51 5.27
CA THR A 20 -7.30 11.54 4.20
C THR A 20 -7.85 10.22 4.76
N GLN A 21 -8.81 9.61 4.07
CA GLN A 21 -9.37 8.30 4.42
C GLN A 21 -8.86 7.24 3.45
N CYS A 22 -8.09 6.28 3.96
CA CYS A 22 -7.65 5.14 3.18
C CYS A 22 -8.83 4.20 2.92
N VAL A 23 -9.38 4.23 1.71
CA VAL A 23 -10.53 3.42 1.29
C VAL A 23 -10.19 2.58 0.06
N GLY A 24 -10.99 1.54 -0.19
CA GLY A 24 -10.80 0.65 -1.35
C GLY A 24 -9.61 -0.29 -1.15
N LEU A 25 -8.63 -0.19 -2.04
CA LEU A 25 -7.44 -1.06 -2.09
C LEU A 25 -6.24 -0.50 -1.31
N GLN A 26 -6.49 0.51 -0.47
CA GLN A 26 -5.48 1.17 0.34
C GLN A 26 -5.62 0.79 1.82
N SER A 27 -4.50 0.70 2.51
CA SER A 27 -4.38 0.46 3.95
C SER A 27 -3.71 1.65 4.63
N MET A 28 -4.15 1.95 5.85
CA MET A 28 -3.56 3.01 6.67
C MET A 28 -2.22 2.53 7.21
N SER A 29 -1.16 3.17 6.74
CA SER A 29 0.21 2.83 7.13
C SER A 29 0.74 3.74 8.25
N ALA A 30 0.26 4.97 8.31
CA ALA A 30 0.44 5.86 9.46
C ALA A 30 -0.88 6.56 9.76
N PRO A 31 -1.25 6.72 11.04
CA PRO A 31 -2.50 7.37 11.43
C PRO A 31 -2.43 8.88 11.21
N CYS A 32 -3.58 9.50 10.95
CA CYS A 32 -3.70 10.95 11.00
C CYS A 32 -3.52 11.44 12.44
N VAL A 33 -2.71 12.49 12.61
CA VAL A 33 -2.50 13.20 13.88
C VAL A 33 -2.64 14.70 13.64
N GLU A 34 -2.58 15.52 14.67
CA GLU A 34 -2.87 16.96 14.51
C GLU A 34 -1.83 17.69 13.63
N SER A 35 -0.62 17.15 13.49
CA SER A 35 0.46 17.72 12.66
C SER A 35 0.58 17.12 11.27
N ASP A 36 0.06 15.90 11.07
CA ASP A 36 0.36 15.09 9.89
C ASP A 36 -0.89 14.34 9.43
N ASP A 37 -1.06 14.27 8.11
CA ASP A 37 -2.16 13.50 7.50
C ASP A 37 -1.96 11.99 7.67
N ALA A 38 -3.05 11.23 7.46
CA ALA A 38 -2.95 9.79 7.30
C ALA A 38 -2.12 9.43 6.05
N VAL A 39 -1.23 8.46 6.21
CA VAL A 39 -0.42 7.94 5.10
C VAL A 39 -1.06 6.64 4.61
N CYS A 40 -1.65 6.69 3.42
CA CYS A 40 -2.29 5.53 2.79
C CYS A 40 -1.32 4.82 1.83
N ARG A 41 -1.27 3.49 1.89
CA ARG A 41 -0.46 2.64 0.99
C ARG A 41 -1.32 1.56 0.37
N CYS A 42 -0.90 0.96 -0.73
CA CYS A 42 -1.61 -0.20 -1.26
C CYS A 42 -1.62 -1.32 -0.22
N ALA A 43 -2.76 -1.98 -0.06
CA ALA A 43 -2.89 -3.11 0.83
C ALA A 43 -2.04 -4.30 0.34
N TYR A 44 -1.84 -5.30 1.19
CA TYR A 44 -1.17 -6.54 0.80
C TYR A 44 -1.83 -7.16 -0.43
N GLY A 45 -1.00 -7.63 -1.36
CA GLY A 45 -1.45 -8.17 -2.65
C GLY A 45 -1.91 -7.12 -3.66
N PHE A 46 -1.67 -5.85 -3.37
CA PHE A 46 -1.85 -4.76 -4.32
C PHE A 46 -0.52 -4.01 -4.50
N SER A 47 -0.30 -3.49 -5.71
CA SER A 47 0.85 -2.64 -6.04
C SER A 47 0.39 -1.29 -6.57
N GLY A 48 1.23 -0.27 -6.36
CA GLY A 48 0.97 1.08 -6.87
C GLY A 48 1.34 1.18 -8.35
N LEU A 49 0.42 1.67 -9.18
CA LEU A 49 0.71 1.96 -10.58
C LEU A 49 1.51 3.26 -10.71
N MET A 50 2.65 3.18 -11.40
CA MET A 50 3.41 4.37 -11.78
C MET A 50 2.80 5.02 -13.02
N PHE A 51 2.03 6.09 -12.80
CA PHE A 51 1.59 6.99 -13.87
C PHE A 51 2.49 8.23 -13.95
N PRO A 52 2.64 8.86 -15.13
CA PRO A 52 3.25 10.19 -15.23
C PRO A 52 2.49 11.17 -14.34
N CYS A 53 3.21 12.00 -13.57
CA CYS A 53 2.63 12.97 -12.64
C CYS A 53 1.58 13.83 -13.36
N GLN A 54 0.33 13.72 -12.91
CA GLN A 54 -0.79 14.58 -13.31
C GLN A 54 -1.32 15.27 -12.06
N GLU A 55 -1.82 16.50 -12.18
CA GLU A 55 -2.31 17.31 -11.04
C GLU A 55 -3.44 16.65 -10.23
N SER A 56 -4.02 15.55 -10.71
CA SER A 56 -5.18 14.88 -10.13
C SER A 56 -5.07 13.35 -10.00
N GLN A 57 -3.89 12.76 -10.17
CA GLN A 57 -3.71 11.31 -9.99
C GLN A 57 -2.89 10.99 -8.74
N ASP A 58 -3.61 10.55 -7.70
CA ASP A 58 -3.04 9.84 -6.56
C ASP A 58 -2.56 8.43 -6.95
N THR A 59 -1.82 7.77 -6.05
CA THR A 59 -1.43 6.37 -6.20
C THR A 59 -2.66 5.47 -6.41
N VAL A 60 -2.78 4.89 -7.60
CA VAL A 60 -3.80 3.88 -7.92
C VAL A 60 -3.23 2.51 -7.57
N CYS A 61 -3.96 1.73 -6.78
CA CYS A 61 -3.56 0.37 -6.43
C CYS A 61 -4.23 -0.63 -7.39
N GLU A 62 -3.46 -1.61 -7.86
CA GLU A 62 -3.92 -2.73 -8.68
C GLU A 62 -3.61 -4.06 -7.99
N GLU A 63 -4.45 -5.07 -8.19
CA GLU A 63 -4.21 -6.42 -7.71
C GLU A 63 -2.95 -7.03 -8.35
N CYS A 64 -2.20 -7.81 -7.58
CA CYS A 64 -1.04 -8.51 -8.13
C CYS A 64 -1.47 -9.57 -9.16
N PRO A 65 -0.90 -9.57 -10.38
CA PRO A 65 -1.21 -10.56 -11.38
C PRO A 65 -0.79 -11.97 -10.94
N GLU A 66 -1.38 -13.00 -11.55
CA GLU A 66 -1.03 -14.39 -11.26
C GLU A 66 0.48 -14.65 -11.42
N GLY A 67 1.04 -15.40 -10.47
CA GLY A 67 2.48 -15.64 -10.42
C GLY A 67 3.28 -14.49 -9.80
N THR A 68 2.62 -13.50 -9.18
CA THR A 68 3.28 -12.45 -8.40
C THR A 68 2.63 -12.25 -7.02
N PHE A 69 3.36 -11.66 -6.08
CA PHE A 69 2.90 -11.35 -4.74
C PHE A 69 3.42 -10.00 -4.22
N SER A 70 2.72 -9.42 -3.25
CA SER A 70 3.14 -8.23 -2.50
C SER A 70 2.80 -8.43 -1.02
N ASN A 71 3.83 -8.67 -0.20
CA ASN A 71 3.71 -8.93 1.24
C ASN A 71 3.93 -7.69 2.10
N GLU A 72 4.08 -6.51 1.50
CA GLU A 72 4.33 -5.25 2.18
C GLU A 72 3.34 -4.19 1.68
N ALA A 73 2.90 -3.31 2.59
CA ALA A 73 2.05 -2.18 2.22
C ALA A 73 2.93 -1.08 1.63
N ASN A 74 2.89 -0.90 0.31
CA ASN A 74 3.82 -0.04 -0.42
C ASN A 74 3.13 1.02 -1.29
N PHE A 75 3.89 2.06 -1.65
CA PHE A 75 3.43 3.17 -2.50
C PHE A 75 3.66 2.95 -4.00
N VAL A 76 4.72 2.21 -4.34
CA VAL A 76 5.25 2.12 -5.72
C VAL A 76 5.85 0.75 -6.03
N ASP A 77 6.14 -0.06 -5.00
CA ASP A 77 6.84 -1.31 -5.23
C ASP A 77 5.97 -2.26 -6.07
N PRO A 78 6.53 -2.78 -7.19
CA PRO A 78 5.82 -3.71 -8.05
C PRO A 78 5.61 -5.04 -7.32
N CYS A 79 4.61 -5.79 -7.75
CA CYS A 79 4.44 -7.17 -7.30
C CYS A 79 5.69 -7.99 -7.67
N LEU A 80 6.20 -8.73 -6.70
CA LEU A 80 7.37 -9.58 -6.83
C LEU A 80 6.98 -10.90 -7.50
N PRO A 81 7.81 -11.47 -8.38
CA PRO A 81 7.53 -12.78 -8.95
C PRO A 81 7.56 -13.86 -7.86
N CYS A 82 6.63 -14.81 -7.93
CA CYS A 82 6.60 -15.95 -7.04
C CYS A 82 7.82 -16.85 -7.25
N THR A 83 8.34 -17.40 -6.16
CA THR A 83 9.36 -18.45 -6.18
C THR A 83 8.79 -19.72 -6.83
N THR A 84 9.56 -20.32 -7.74
CA THR A 84 9.25 -21.61 -8.37
C THR A 84 10.19 -22.68 -7.82
N CYS A 85 9.64 -23.76 -7.26
CA CYS A 85 10.45 -24.85 -6.72
C CYS A 85 11.21 -25.61 -7.83
N GLU A 86 12.44 -26.01 -7.56
CA GLU A 86 13.23 -26.84 -8.47
C GLU A 86 12.72 -28.30 -8.49
N GLU A 87 13.16 -29.10 -9.47
CA GLU A 87 12.71 -30.48 -9.64
C GLU A 87 13.00 -31.39 -8.42
N ASN A 88 13.98 -31.01 -7.59
CA ASN A 88 14.38 -31.71 -6.38
C ASN A 88 13.75 -31.14 -5.09
N GLU A 89 12.89 -30.14 -5.19
CA GLU A 89 12.23 -29.50 -4.05
C GLU A 89 10.74 -29.82 -4.02
N VAL A 90 10.17 -29.85 -2.83
CA VAL A 90 8.73 -30.04 -2.63
C VAL A 90 8.10 -28.70 -2.26
N MET A 91 7.05 -28.31 -2.97
CA MET A 91 6.26 -27.12 -2.61
C MET A 91 5.53 -27.37 -1.28
N VAL A 92 5.92 -26.60 -0.26
CA VAL A 92 5.33 -26.65 1.09
C VAL A 92 4.16 -25.68 1.19
N LYS A 93 4.25 -24.55 0.48
CA LYS A 93 3.25 -23.50 0.46
C LYS A 93 3.14 -22.92 -0.95
N GLU A 94 1.91 -22.81 -1.43
CA GLU A 94 1.57 -22.18 -2.70
C GLU A 94 1.77 -20.66 -2.61
N CYS A 95 2.16 -20.04 -3.73
CA CYS A 95 2.18 -18.59 -3.83
C CYS A 95 0.76 -18.02 -3.83
N THR A 96 0.58 -16.85 -3.22
CA THR A 96 -0.67 -16.07 -3.26
C THR A 96 -0.34 -14.61 -3.53
N ALA A 97 -1.34 -13.79 -3.87
CA ALA A 97 -1.12 -12.36 -4.05
C ALA A 97 -0.45 -11.68 -2.84
N ILE A 98 -0.59 -12.24 -1.62
CA ILE A 98 -0.04 -11.63 -0.38
C ILE A 98 1.20 -12.33 0.16
N SER A 99 1.62 -13.46 -0.42
CA SER A 99 2.75 -14.24 0.12
C SER A 99 3.41 -15.11 -0.93
N ASP A 100 4.74 -15.19 -0.85
CA ASP A 100 5.51 -16.08 -1.71
C ASP A 100 5.22 -17.57 -1.47
N ALA A 101 5.59 -18.39 -2.46
CA ALA A 101 5.70 -19.84 -2.33
C ALA A 101 6.89 -20.23 -1.45
N GLU A 102 6.76 -21.36 -0.75
CA GLU A 102 7.85 -21.93 0.06
C GLU A 102 8.16 -23.35 -0.44
N CYS A 103 9.44 -23.60 -0.70
CA CYS A 103 9.99 -24.86 -1.19
C CYS A 103 10.90 -25.51 -0.14
N ARG A 104 11.04 -26.84 -0.16
CA ARG A 104 11.86 -27.60 0.79
C ARG A 104 12.55 -28.79 0.16
#